data_AF-A0A8E0RQB5-F1
#
_entry.id   AF-A0A8E0RQB5-F1
#
_cell.length_a   1.000
_cell.length_b   1.000
_cell.length_c   1.000
_cell.angle_alpha   90.00
_cell.angle_beta   90.00
_cell.angle_gamma   90.00
#
_symmetry.space_group_name_H-M   'P 1'
#
loop_
_entity.id
_entity.type
_entity.pdbx_description
1 polymer ?
#
loop_
_entity_poly.entity_id
_entity_poly.type
_entity_poly.pdbx_seq_one_letter_code
_entity_poly.pdbx_strand_id
1 'polypeptide(L)'
;MNVELAQVRDHAIKSDQARVRFVFWREVVDGLFKAEVRYDTPVVRALFQERYFNECAFTSVKEAERYAEDTNVSLLYLICEAYGIKSIAIDHALNHLGQAQGLVNLLRGSVPLARRRRIVVLPLDLLNKHNLSQEIVLRLLRADPTKEQLQHSAATESLLNMYHDLASVAHQHACTAARLAQEAAKHIQSNDQRYFTGFRTASTSQRALCRQMLPLIPISDYLDQLQRKANFDPRCLDSRVDGLLPLRISWQAWRNRLPRGPSTS
;
A
#
# COMPACT_ATOMS: atom_id res chain seq x y z
N MET A 1 -2.89 -13.37 -9.66
CA MET A 1 -4.33 -13.29 -9.36
C MET A 1 -4.78 -11.84 -9.13
N ASN A 2 -4.18 -11.07 -8.22
CA ASN A 2 -4.56 -9.66 -8.00
C ASN A 2 -4.31 -8.70 -9.17
N VAL A 3 -3.28 -8.94 -10.01
CA VAL A 3 -2.99 -8.06 -11.15
C VAL A 3 -4.11 -8.10 -12.19
N GLU A 4 -4.63 -9.29 -12.51
CA GLU A 4 -5.74 -9.45 -13.47
C GLU A 4 -7.04 -8.82 -12.93
N LEU A 5 -7.39 -9.07 -11.66
CA LEU A 5 -8.58 -8.47 -11.01
C LEU A 5 -8.48 -6.93 -10.93
N ALA A 6 -7.32 -6.38 -10.59
CA ALA A 6 -7.09 -4.94 -10.57
C ALA A 6 -7.13 -4.33 -11.99
N GLN A 7 -6.67 -5.06 -13.01
CA GLN A 7 -6.59 -4.61 -14.39
C GLN A 7 -7.89 -4.78 -15.18
N VAL A 8 -8.87 -5.58 -14.71
CA VAL A 8 -10.14 -5.76 -15.41
C VAL A 8 -10.86 -4.42 -15.61
N ARG A 9 -10.80 -3.53 -14.61
CA ARG A 9 -11.35 -2.17 -14.73
C ARG A 9 -10.48 -1.25 -15.58
N ASP A 10 -9.16 -1.49 -15.62
CA ASP A 10 -8.22 -0.64 -16.36
C ASP A 10 -8.21 -0.92 -17.87
N HIS A 11 -8.61 -2.12 -18.31
CA HIS A 11 -8.70 -2.51 -19.73
C HIS A 11 -10.13 -2.55 -20.29
N ALA A 12 -11.16 -2.45 -19.44
CA ALA A 12 -12.54 -2.51 -19.89
C ALA A 12 -13.00 -1.16 -20.48
N ILE A 13 -12.86 -1.02 -21.80
CA ILE A 13 -13.45 0.07 -22.59
C ILE A 13 -15.00 0.02 -22.54
N LYS A 14 -15.60 -1.11 -22.09
CA LYS A 14 -17.04 -1.29 -21.84
C LYS A 14 -17.28 -2.03 -20.52
N SER A 15 -18.03 -1.43 -19.59
CA SER A 15 -18.27 -1.94 -18.22
C SER A 15 -18.91 -3.34 -18.18
N ASP A 16 -19.62 -3.75 -19.24
CA ASP A 16 -20.28 -5.06 -19.31
C ASP A 16 -19.32 -6.24 -19.43
N GLN A 17 -18.19 -6.08 -20.14
CA GLN A 17 -17.20 -7.16 -20.30
C GLN A 17 -16.39 -7.40 -19.02
N ALA A 18 -16.11 -6.33 -18.26
CA ALA A 18 -15.51 -6.45 -16.94
C ALA A 18 -16.41 -7.28 -16.02
N ARG A 19 -17.71 -6.95 -15.98
CA ARG A 19 -18.70 -7.61 -15.13
C ARG A 19 -18.80 -9.11 -15.41
N VAL A 20 -18.78 -9.52 -16.69
CA VAL A 20 -18.85 -10.95 -17.08
C VAL A 20 -17.60 -11.72 -16.62
N ARG A 21 -16.41 -11.13 -16.75
CA ARG A 21 -15.16 -11.77 -16.31
C ARG A 21 -15.07 -11.90 -14.79
N PHE A 22 -15.59 -10.92 -14.04
CA PHE A 22 -15.67 -11.01 -12.58
C PHE A 22 -16.68 -12.07 -12.12
N VAL A 23 -17.86 -12.13 -12.76
CA VAL A 23 -18.84 -13.20 -12.49
C VAL A 23 -18.22 -14.57 -12.73
N PHE A 24 -17.46 -14.73 -13.81
CA PHE A 24 -16.73 -15.96 -14.09
C PHE A 24 -15.72 -16.31 -12.98
N TRP A 25 -14.83 -15.39 -12.60
CA TRP A 25 -13.85 -15.66 -11.55
C TRP A 25 -14.47 -15.90 -10.18
N ARG A 26 -15.58 -15.21 -9.87
CA ARG A 26 -16.39 -15.46 -8.68
C ARG A 26 -16.98 -16.86 -8.71
N GLU A 27 -17.56 -17.29 -9.83
CA GLU A 27 -18.11 -18.64 -9.99
C GLU A 27 -17.04 -19.73 -9.93
N VAL A 28 -15.83 -19.46 -10.43
CA VAL A 28 -14.68 -20.37 -10.30
C VAL A 28 -14.22 -20.48 -8.85
N VAL A 29 -14.14 -19.38 -8.11
CA VAL A 29 -13.81 -19.39 -6.68
C VAL A 29 -14.92 -20.08 -5.89
N ASP A 30 -16.18 -19.70 -6.10
CA ASP A 30 -17.34 -20.34 -5.49
C ASP A 30 -17.41 -21.85 -5.83
N GLY A 31 -17.00 -22.23 -7.05
CA GLY A 31 -16.91 -23.61 -7.50
C GLY A 31 -15.81 -24.40 -6.78
N LEU A 32 -14.65 -23.78 -6.55
CA LEU A 32 -13.54 -24.37 -5.80
C LEU A 32 -13.88 -24.55 -4.31
N PHE A 33 -14.73 -23.67 -3.75
CA PHE A 33 -15.12 -23.69 -2.33
C PHE A 33 -16.50 -24.30 -2.05
N LYS A 34 -17.18 -24.85 -3.07
CA LYS A 34 -18.47 -25.57 -2.91
C LYS A 34 -18.34 -26.97 -2.30
N ALA A 35 -17.13 -27.45 -2.03
CA ALA A 35 -16.90 -28.56 -1.12
C ALA A 35 -17.04 -28.07 0.35
N GLU A 36 -18.30 -27.96 0.77
CA GLU A 36 -18.84 -28.03 2.14
C GLU A 36 -18.39 -27.10 3.28
N VAL A 37 -17.52 -26.10 3.09
CA VAL A 37 -17.30 -25.12 4.18
C VAL A 37 -17.23 -23.68 3.68
N ARG A 38 -18.23 -22.86 4.06
CA ARG A 38 -18.18 -21.41 3.93
C ARG A 38 -17.10 -20.85 4.85
N TYR A 39 -15.89 -20.70 4.33
CA TYR A 39 -14.86 -19.92 4.99
C TYR A 39 -15.02 -18.43 4.64
N ASP A 40 -15.05 -17.57 5.65
CA ASP A 40 -14.85 -16.12 5.53
C ASP A 40 -13.39 -15.86 5.16
N THR A 41 -13.06 -16.10 3.89
CA THR A 41 -11.70 -15.93 3.38
C THR A 41 -11.49 -14.48 2.95
N PRO A 42 -10.25 -13.96 3.08
CA PRO A 42 -9.93 -12.60 2.66
C PRO A 42 -10.25 -12.33 1.17
N VAL A 43 -10.24 -13.37 0.32
CA VAL A 43 -10.62 -13.27 -1.10
C VAL A 43 -12.12 -13.05 -1.28
N VAL A 44 -12.96 -13.77 -0.54
CA VAL A 44 -14.42 -13.57 -0.55
C VAL A 44 -14.76 -12.19 0.02
N ARG A 45 -14.08 -11.77 1.09
CA ARG A 45 -14.25 -10.43 1.68
C ARG A 45 -13.86 -9.31 0.71
N ALA A 46 -12.75 -9.47 -0.02
CA ALA A 46 -12.32 -8.54 -1.07
C ALA A 46 -13.33 -8.45 -2.23
N LEU A 47 -13.99 -9.55 -2.60
CA LEU A 47 -15.05 -9.56 -3.62
C LEU A 47 -16.34 -8.89 -3.14
N PHE A 48 -16.73 -9.06 -1.86
CA PHE A 48 -17.89 -8.34 -1.29
C PHE A 48 -17.64 -6.83 -1.15
N GLN A 49 -16.40 -6.42 -0.89
CA GLN A 49 -16.00 -5.01 -0.85
C GLN A 49 -16.04 -4.32 -2.23
N GLU A 50 -16.09 -5.06 -3.35
CA GLU A 50 -16.23 -4.50 -4.71
C GLU A 50 -17.51 -3.65 -4.86
N ARG A 51 -18.59 -3.99 -4.14
CA ARG A 51 -19.82 -3.18 -4.15
C ARG A 51 -19.62 -1.74 -3.64
N TYR A 52 -18.64 -1.52 -2.74
CA TYR A 52 -18.29 -0.20 -2.20
C TYR A 52 -17.29 0.56 -3.07
N PHE A 53 -16.63 -0.12 -4.02
CA PHE A 53 -15.65 0.51 -4.92
C PHE A 53 -16.29 1.56 -5.86
N ASN A 54 -17.61 1.50 -6.03
CA ASN A 54 -18.38 2.48 -6.80
C ASN A 54 -18.76 3.74 -6.00
N GLU A 55 -18.57 3.75 -4.69
CA GLU A 55 -18.84 4.88 -3.78
C GLU A 55 -17.50 5.40 -3.23
N CYS A 56 -16.68 5.96 -4.13
CA CYS A 56 -15.29 6.33 -3.86
C CYS A 56 -15.12 7.47 -2.86
N ALA A 57 -15.14 7.17 -1.56
CA ALA A 57 -14.28 7.79 -0.55
C ALA A 57 -14.28 6.96 0.73
N PHE A 58 -13.10 6.77 1.34
CA PHE A 58 -13.02 6.20 2.70
C PHE A 58 -13.63 7.21 3.67
N THR A 59 -14.45 6.75 4.62
CA THR A 59 -14.99 7.62 5.67
C THR A 59 -13.88 8.16 6.58
N SER A 60 -12.86 7.33 6.85
CA SER A 60 -11.74 7.69 7.71
C SER A 60 -10.39 7.16 7.25
N VAL A 61 -9.30 7.75 7.76
CA VAL A 61 -7.94 7.22 7.55
C VAL A 61 -7.83 5.78 8.07
N LYS A 62 -8.50 5.50 9.18
CA LYS A 62 -8.54 4.17 9.81
C LYS A 62 -9.22 3.13 8.93
N GLU A 63 -10.25 3.53 8.19
CA GLU A 63 -10.91 2.66 7.20
C GLU A 63 -9.97 2.38 6.02
N ALA A 64 -9.22 3.39 5.57
CA ALA A 64 -8.20 3.19 4.53
C ALA A 64 -7.09 2.22 4.98
N GLU A 65 -6.64 2.30 6.24
CA GLU A 65 -5.70 1.35 6.84
C GLU A 65 -6.27 -0.07 6.88
N ARG A 66 -7.53 -0.21 7.33
CA ARG A 66 -8.21 -1.51 7.39
C ARG A 66 -8.40 -2.12 6.00
N TYR A 67 -8.75 -1.29 5.02
CA TYR A 67 -8.83 -1.73 3.63
C TYR A 67 -7.46 -2.21 3.10
N ALA A 68 -6.38 -1.52 3.47
CA ALA A 68 -5.03 -1.94 3.11
C ALA A 68 -4.64 -3.27 3.79
N GLU A 69 -5.07 -3.51 5.02
CA GLU A 69 -4.93 -4.79 5.73
C GLU A 69 -5.66 -5.92 4.99
N ASP A 70 -6.95 -5.73 4.72
CA ASP A 70 -7.78 -6.74 4.06
C ASP A 70 -7.26 -7.11 2.65
N THR A 71 -6.67 -6.16 1.92
CA THR A 71 -6.26 -6.37 0.52
C THR A 71 -4.77 -6.70 0.33
N ASN A 72 -3.87 -5.89 0.88
CA ASN A 72 -2.43 -6.06 0.69
C ASN A 72 -1.84 -7.05 1.70
N VAL A 73 -2.25 -6.96 2.97
CA VAL A 73 -1.65 -7.75 4.05
C VAL A 73 -2.10 -9.21 3.97
N SER A 74 -3.35 -9.48 3.60
CA SER A 74 -3.84 -10.84 3.34
C SER A 74 -2.94 -11.63 2.37
N LEU A 75 -2.41 -10.97 1.32
CA LEU A 75 -1.46 -11.61 0.41
C LEU A 75 -0.11 -11.89 1.06
N LEU A 76 0.40 -10.95 1.88
CA LEU A 76 1.66 -11.11 2.58
C LEU A 76 1.59 -12.28 3.58
N TYR A 77 0.47 -12.42 4.30
CA TYR A 77 0.23 -13.55 5.19
C TYR A 77 0.18 -14.88 4.44
N LEU A 78 -0.54 -14.96 3.31
CA LEU A 78 -0.54 -16.17 2.47
C LEU A 78 0.86 -16.55 1.96
N ILE A 79 1.68 -15.55 1.62
CA ILE A 79 3.08 -15.79 1.23
C ILE A 79 3.88 -16.32 2.42
N CYS A 80 3.75 -15.74 3.61
CA CYS A 80 4.38 -16.26 4.83
C CYS A 80 4.00 -17.72 5.11
N GLU A 81 2.72 -18.04 5.04
CA GLU A 81 2.23 -19.40 5.23
C GLU A 81 2.78 -20.37 4.19
N ALA A 82 2.89 -19.97 2.92
CA ALA A 82 3.51 -20.76 1.87
C ALA A 82 5.00 -21.04 2.11
N TYR A 83 5.71 -20.13 2.80
CA TYR A 83 7.09 -20.34 3.25
C TYR A 83 7.19 -21.09 4.60
N GLY A 84 6.06 -21.50 5.19
CA GLY A 84 6.01 -22.18 6.49
C GLY A 84 6.35 -21.27 7.68
N ILE A 85 6.24 -19.95 7.50
CA ILE A 85 6.58 -18.95 8.51
C ILE A 85 5.32 -18.64 9.31
N LYS A 86 5.34 -18.98 10.61
CA LYS A 86 4.28 -18.65 11.55
C LYS A 86 4.89 -17.86 12.71
N SER A 87 4.78 -16.54 12.67
CA SER A 87 5.35 -15.68 13.70
C SER A 87 4.55 -14.40 13.82
N ILE A 88 3.94 -14.21 15.00
CA ILE A 88 3.19 -13.01 15.36
C ILE A 88 4.04 -11.74 15.18
N ALA A 89 5.35 -11.81 15.46
CA ALA A 89 6.26 -10.69 15.29
C ALA A 89 6.42 -10.28 13.81
N ILE A 90 6.46 -11.26 12.90
CA ILE A 90 6.50 -11.00 11.46
C ILE A 90 5.16 -10.47 10.99
N ASP A 91 4.06 -11.03 11.47
CA ASP A 91 2.71 -10.61 11.08
C ASP A 91 2.47 -9.13 11.42
N HIS A 92 2.86 -8.69 12.62
CA HIS A 92 2.81 -7.27 12.99
C HIS A 92 3.67 -6.36 12.10
N ALA A 93 4.86 -6.81 11.69
CA ALA A 93 5.71 -6.06 10.77
C ALA A 93 5.08 -5.93 9.38
N LEU A 94 4.51 -7.01 8.87
CA LEU A 94 3.84 -7.05 7.55
C LEU A 94 2.53 -6.27 7.55
N ASN A 95 1.81 -6.24 8.67
CA ASN A 95 0.60 -5.43 8.79
C ASN A 95 0.91 -3.94 8.60
N HIS A 96 1.88 -3.43 9.35
CA HIS A 96 2.32 -2.03 9.20
C HIS A 96 2.93 -1.76 7.81
N LEU A 97 3.62 -2.73 7.20
CA LEU A 97 4.09 -2.59 5.83
C LEU A 97 2.92 -2.41 4.85
N GLY A 98 1.90 -3.25 4.95
CA GLY A 98 0.74 -3.19 4.05
C GLY A 98 -0.10 -1.93 4.26
N GLN A 99 -0.24 -1.47 5.50
CA GLN A 99 -0.88 -0.18 5.82
C GLN A 99 -0.10 0.99 5.19
N ALA A 100 1.23 1.04 5.40
CA ALA A 100 2.08 2.06 4.77
C ALA A 100 1.95 2.02 3.24
N GLN A 101 1.99 0.83 2.64
CA GLN A 101 1.81 0.65 1.20
C GLN A 101 0.43 1.15 0.72
N GLY A 102 -0.64 0.84 1.46
CA GLY A 102 -1.99 1.28 1.16
C GLY A 102 -2.12 2.80 1.17
N LEU A 103 -1.63 3.45 2.22
CA LEU A 103 -1.67 4.92 2.31
C LEU A 103 -0.80 5.58 1.23
N VAL A 104 0.39 5.05 0.96
CA VAL A 104 1.24 5.54 -0.15
C VAL A 104 0.56 5.35 -1.51
N ASN A 105 -0.23 4.29 -1.70
CA ASN A 105 -1.03 4.11 -2.91
C ASN A 105 -2.07 5.24 -3.07
N LEU A 106 -2.70 5.70 -1.99
CA LEU A 106 -3.62 6.83 -2.02
C LEU A 106 -2.88 8.13 -2.36
N LEU A 107 -1.74 8.38 -1.71
CA LEU A 107 -0.89 9.54 -1.97
C LEU A 107 -0.49 9.62 -3.46
N ARG A 108 0.13 8.56 -3.99
CA ARG A 108 0.63 8.52 -5.37
C ARG A 108 -0.47 8.42 -6.42
N GLY A 109 -1.61 7.81 -6.05
CA GLY A 109 -2.74 7.60 -6.93
C GLY A 109 -3.63 8.85 -7.10
N SER A 110 -3.58 9.78 -6.15
CA SER A 110 -4.44 10.96 -6.09
C SER A 110 -4.44 11.78 -7.40
N VAL A 111 -3.28 12.20 -7.88
CA VAL A 111 -3.11 13.01 -9.09
C VAL A 111 -3.53 12.27 -10.36
N PRO A 112 -3.04 11.05 -10.67
CA PRO A 112 -3.44 10.35 -11.89
C PRO A 112 -4.94 10.01 -11.89
N LEU A 113 -5.53 9.66 -10.75
CA LEU A 113 -6.98 9.41 -10.64
C LEU A 113 -7.79 10.69 -10.87
N ALA A 114 -7.37 11.81 -10.26
CA ALA A 114 -8.02 13.10 -10.45
C ALA A 114 -7.93 13.57 -11.91
N ARG A 115 -6.77 13.44 -12.55
CA ARG A 115 -6.53 13.92 -13.93
C ARG A 115 -7.19 13.03 -14.99
N ARG A 116 -7.09 11.70 -14.86
CA ARG A 116 -7.59 10.75 -15.89
C ARG A 116 -9.03 10.34 -15.67
N ARG A 117 -9.46 10.13 -14.42
CA ARG A 117 -10.76 9.56 -14.08
C ARG A 117 -11.72 10.57 -13.43
N ARG A 118 -11.23 11.75 -13.04
CA ARG A 118 -12.00 12.76 -12.30
C ARG A 118 -12.58 12.23 -10.97
N ILE A 119 -11.82 11.36 -10.29
CA ILE A 119 -12.19 10.76 -9.01
C ILE A 119 -11.15 11.17 -7.96
N VAL A 120 -11.62 11.47 -6.75
CA VAL A 120 -10.78 11.70 -5.57
C VAL A 120 -10.98 10.53 -4.61
N VAL A 121 -9.93 9.76 -4.35
CA VAL A 121 -9.94 8.63 -3.41
C VAL A 121 -9.07 9.00 -2.21
N LEU A 122 -9.63 9.82 -1.32
CA LEU A 122 -8.97 10.27 -0.09
C LEU A 122 -9.96 10.13 1.09
N PRO A 123 -9.44 9.94 2.33
CA PRO A 123 -10.29 9.88 3.52
C PRO A 123 -11.09 11.16 3.76
N LEU A 124 -12.41 11.03 3.95
CA LEU A 124 -13.34 12.15 4.14
C LEU A 124 -13.09 12.91 5.43
N ASP A 125 -12.80 12.21 6.52
CA ASP A 125 -12.42 12.82 7.81
C ASP A 125 -11.24 13.79 7.65
N LEU A 126 -10.24 13.41 6.87
CA LEU A 126 -9.04 14.17 6.64
C LEU A 126 -9.30 15.39 5.74
N LEU A 127 -10.15 15.22 4.72
CA LEU A 127 -10.63 16.35 3.93
C LEU A 127 -11.40 17.36 4.78
N ASN A 128 -12.31 16.88 5.62
CA ASN A 128 -13.10 17.72 6.52
C ASN A 128 -12.24 18.43 7.57
N LYS A 129 -11.21 17.76 8.12
CA LYS A 129 -10.25 18.35 9.05
C LYS A 129 -9.56 19.60 8.47
N HIS A 130 -9.30 19.60 7.17
CA HIS A 130 -8.64 20.70 6.45
C HIS A 130 -9.61 21.59 5.68
N ASN A 131 -10.93 21.48 5.93
CA ASN A 131 -12.00 22.25 5.29
C ASN A 131 -11.99 22.15 3.75
N LEU A 132 -11.65 20.97 3.22
CA LEU A 132 -11.57 20.71 1.78
C LEU A 132 -12.79 19.93 1.29
N SER A 133 -13.49 20.45 0.29
CA SER A 133 -14.49 19.67 -0.44
C SER A 133 -13.81 18.81 -1.52
N GLN A 134 -14.42 17.68 -1.87
CA GLN A 134 -13.91 16.81 -2.94
C GLN A 134 -13.79 17.56 -4.28
N GLU A 135 -14.69 18.50 -4.57
CA GLU A 135 -14.64 19.32 -5.78
C GLU A 135 -13.42 20.25 -5.79
N ILE A 136 -13.14 20.92 -4.68
CA ILE A 136 -11.95 21.79 -4.53
C ILE A 136 -10.68 20.96 -4.73
N VAL A 137 -10.59 19.81 -4.07
CA VAL A 137 -9.44 18.89 -4.21
C VAL A 137 -9.28 18.44 -5.66
N LEU A 138 -10.38 18.03 -6.30
CA LEU A 138 -10.36 17.61 -7.70
C LEU A 138 -9.86 18.73 -8.62
N ARG A 139 -10.31 19.97 -8.40
CA ARG A 139 -9.86 21.14 -9.16
C ARG A 139 -8.37 21.40 -8.94
N LEU A 140 -7.90 21.37 -7.70
CA LEU A 140 -6.50 21.64 -7.34
C LEU A 140 -5.53 20.59 -7.88
N LEU A 141 -5.88 19.29 -7.81
CA LEU A 141 -5.04 18.19 -8.33
C LEU A 141 -4.94 18.17 -9.86
N ARG A 142 -5.95 18.70 -10.54
CA ARG A 142 -5.97 18.83 -12.00
C ARG A 142 -5.25 20.08 -12.50
N ALA A 143 -5.08 21.09 -11.65
CA ALA A 143 -4.38 22.30 -12.01
C ALA A 143 -2.87 22.11 -12.09
N ASP A 144 -2.21 22.99 -12.83
CA ASP A 144 -0.75 23.05 -12.91
C ASP A 144 -0.18 23.72 -11.65
N PRO A 145 0.80 23.10 -10.97
CA PRO A 145 1.35 23.64 -9.72
C PRO A 145 2.22 24.90 -9.92
N THR A 146 2.65 25.19 -11.14
CA THR A 146 3.51 26.33 -11.49
C THR A 146 2.77 27.67 -11.63
N LYS A 147 1.44 27.70 -11.53
CA LYS A 147 0.67 28.94 -11.62
C LYS A 147 0.71 29.69 -10.29
N GLU A 148 1.34 30.87 -10.25
CA GLU A 148 1.55 31.69 -9.04
C GLU A 148 0.27 31.96 -8.22
N GLN A 149 -0.86 32.19 -8.89
CA GLN A 149 -2.16 32.40 -8.25
C GLN A 149 -2.64 31.22 -7.39
N LEU A 150 -2.21 30.00 -7.72
CA LEU A 150 -2.56 28.80 -6.98
C LEU A 150 -1.59 28.51 -5.84
N GLN A 151 -0.35 29.01 -5.91
CA GLN A 151 0.67 28.75 -4.88
C GLN A 151 0.35 29.44 -3.55
N HIS A 152 -0.28 30.62 -3.59
CA HIS A 152 -0.61 31.42 -2.40
C HIS A 152 -2.07 31.31 -1.96
N SER A 153 -2.83 30.35 -2.52
CA SER A 153 -4.22 30.16 -2.11
C SER A 153 -4.29 29.38 -0.80
N ALA A 154 -5.10 29.85 0.16
CA ALA A 154 -5.38 29.14 1.41
C ALA A 154 -5.86 27.69 1.16
N ALA A 155 -6.63 27.46 0.09
CA ALA A 155 -7.08 26.10 -0.26
C ALA A 155 -5.93 25.18 -0.70
N THR A 156 -4.88 25.73 -1.32
CA THR A 156 -3.67 24.98 -1.66
C THR A 156 -2.88 24.65 -0.40
N GLU A 157 -2.72 25.59 0.52
CA GLU A 157 -2.06 25.34 1.81
C GLU A 157 -2.77 24.25 2.61
N SER A 158 -4.11 24.31 2.72
CA SER A 158 -4.92 23.25 3.34
C SER A 158 -4.73 21.89 2.65
N LEU A 159 -4.60 21.87 1.32
CA LEU A 159 -4.31 20.65 0.57
C LEU A 159 -2.94 20.07 0.93
N LEU A 160 -1.91 20.90 1.01
CA LEU A 160 -0.55 20.46 1.39
C LEU A 160 -0.51 19.94 2.82
N ASN A 161 -1.18 20.63 3.77
CA ASN A 161 -1.29 20.18 5.15
C ASN A 161 -2.04 18.84 5.27
N MET A 162 -3.08 18.64 4.44
CA MET A 162 -3.79 17.36 4.34
C MET A 162 -2.88 16.23 3.85
N TYR A 163 -2.10 16.47 2.79
CA TYR A 163 -1.14 15.49 2.29
C TYR A 163 0.00 15.22 3.26
N HIS A 164 0.45 16.24 3.99
CA HIS A 164 1.43 16.11 5.07
C HIS A 164 0.93 15.17 6.16
N ASP A 165 -0.31 15.35 6.62
CA ASP A 165 -0.90 14.51 7.66
C ASP A 165 -1.00 13.05 7.21
N LEU A 166 -1.50 12.81 5.98
CA LEU A 166 -1.61 11.46 5.43
C LEU A 166 -0.23 10.81 5.24
N ALA A 167 0.76 11.57 4.75
CA ALA A 167 2.13 11.11 4.60
C ALA A 167 2.80 10.81 5.95
N SER A 168 2.49 11.57 6.99
CA SER A 168 3.00 11.34 8.35
C SER A 168 2.52 10.00 8.91
N VAL A 169 1.24 9.66 8.73
CA VAL A 169 0.70 8.35 9.15
C VAL A 169 1.37 7.21 8.37
N ALA A 170 1.50 7.35 7.04
CA ALA A 170 2.19 6.37 6.21
C ALA A 170 3.66 6.18 6.63
N HIS A 171 4.34 7.28 6.97
CA HIS A 171 5.72 7.27 7.44
C HIS A 171 5.86 6.54 8.80
N GLN A 172 4.96 6.80 9.75
CA GLN A 172 4.94 6.12 11.04
C GLN A 172 4.79 4.60 10.89
N HIS A 173 3.88 4.16 10.01
CA HIS A 173 3.73 2.74 9.69
C HIS A 173 4.99 2.15 9.04
N ALA A 174 5.60 2.85 8.08
CA ALA A 174 6.84 2.40 7.44
C ALA A 174 8.00 2.26 8.44
N CYS A 175 8.18 3.23 9.33
CA CYS A 175 9.16 3.17 10.42
C CYS A 175 8.90 2.00 11.37
N THR A 176 7.64 1.79 11.75
CA THR A 176 7.25 0.72 12.67
C THR A 176 7.46 -0.66 12.04
N ALA A 177 7.09 -0.83 10.76
CA ALA A 177 7.32 -2.04 9.99
C ALA A 177 8.82 -2.39 9.93
N ALA A 178 9.67 -1.39 9.65
CA ALA A 178 11.13 -1.58 9.62
C ALA A 178 11.69 -2.02 10.97
N ARG A 179 11.24 -1.38 12.06
CA ARG A 179 11.67 -1.69 13.43
C ARG A 179 11.27 -3.11 13.83
N LEU A 180 9.99 -3.46 13.66
CA LEU A 180 9.47 -4.79 14.01
C LEU A 180 10.11 -5.90 13.18
N ALA A 181 10.37 -5.66 11.89
CA ALA A 181 11.08 -6.64 11.07
C ALA A 181 12.51 -6.89 11.56
N GLN A 182 13.21 -5.86 12.03
CA GLN A 182 14.56 -6.00 12.61
C GLN A 182 14.53 -6.76 13.95
N GLU A 183 13.54 -6.48 14.79
CA GLU A 183 13.32 -7.22 16.05
C GLU A 183 13.01 -8.70 15.77
N ALA A 184 12.09 -8.98 14.84
CA ALA A 184 11.76 -10.35 14.41
C ALA A 184 12.99 -11.09 13.86
N ALA A 185 13.83 -10.42 13.06
CA ALA A 185 15.06 -11.02 12.53
C ALA A 185 16.07 -11.39 13.64
N LYS A 186 16.21 -10.58 14.69
CA LYS A 186 17.04 -10.91 15.86
C LYS A 186 16.49 -12.11 16.63
N HIS A 187 15.17 -12.21 16.75
CA HIS A 187 14.54 -13.37 17.40
C HIS A 187 14.77 -14.67 16.61
N ILE A 188 14.69 -14.63 15.28
CA ILE A 188 15.03 -15.79 14.43
C ILE A 188 16.48 -16.22 14.67
N GLN A 189 17.43 -15.27 14.63
CA GLN A 189 18.86 -15.56 14.84
C GLN A 189 19.18 -16.12 16.24
N SER A 190 18.50 -15.65 17.28
CA SER A 190 18.73 -16.12 18.65
C SER A 190 18.11 -17.49 18.93
N ASN A 191 17.01 -17.85 18.26
CA ASN A 191 16.47 -19.22 18.31
C ASN A 191 17.39 -20.22 17.58
N ASP A 192 18.06 -19.81 16.51
CA ASP A 192 19.01 -20.65 15.77
C ASP A 192 20.19 -21.14 16.60
N GLN A 193 20.69 -20.30 17.51
CA GLN A 193 21.80 -20.67 18.38
C GLN A 193 21.43 -21.75 19.41
N ARG A 194 20.14 -21.96 19.70
CA ARG A 194 19.68 -22.94 20.70
C ARG A 194 19.40 -24.34 20.12
N TYR A 195 19.20 -24.45 18.80
CA TYR A 195 18.88 -25.71 18.12
C TYR A 195 19.93 -26.01 17.05
N PHE A 196 21.10 -26.49 17.49
CA PHE A 196 22.26 -26.79 16.63
C PHE A 196 22.05 -27.95 15.62
N THR A 197 20.82 -28.47 15.46
CA THR A 197 20.50 -29.67 14.65
C THR A 197 19.60 -29.44 13.43
N GLY A 198 19.22 -28.19 13.12
CA GLY A 198 18.25 -27.88 12.04
C GLY A 198 18.83 -27.11 10.86
N PHE A 199 19.80 -27.67 10.13
CA PHE A 199 20.47 -27.02 9.00
C PHE A 199 19.52 -26.85 7.78
N ARG A 200 18.57 -25.88 7.80
CA ARG A 200 17.94 -25.26 6.59
C ARG A 200 16.82 -24.24 6.83
N THR A 201 16.03 -24.35 7.89
CA THR A 201 14.73 -23.63 7.98
C THR A 201 14.88 -22.14 8.30
N ALA A 202 15.72 -21.76 9.25
CA ALA A 202 15.78 -20.38 9.70
C ALA A 202 16.47 -19.40 8.75
N SER A 203 17.49 -19.86 8.01
CA SER A 203 18.06 -19.09 6.89
C SER A 203 17.01 -18.78 5.82
N THR A 204 15.98 -19.62 5.69
CA THR A 204 14.90 -19.47 4.71
C THR A 204 13.86 -18.47 5.22
N SER A 205 13.48 -18.52 6.50
CA SER A 205 12.59 -17.55 7.13
C SER A 205 13.14 -16.12 7.09
N GLN A 206 14.43 -15.95 7.43
CA GLN A 206 15.07 -14.64 7.34
C GLN A 206 15.14 -14.14 5.89
N ARG A 207 15.45 -15.02 4.93
CA ARG A 207 15.45 -14.67 3.50
C ARG A 207 14.08 -14.26 2.98
N ALA A 208 13.04 -14.98 3.39
CA ALA A 208 11.67 -14.68 3.04
C ALA A 208 11.23 -13.33 3.64
N LEU A 209 11.53 -13.08 4.92
CA LEU A 209 11.24 -11.79 5.56
C LEU A 209 11.94 -10.63 4.82
N CYS A 210 13.23 -10.77 4.51
CA CYS A 210 13.97 -9.76 3.74
C CYS A 210 13.30 -9.46 2.39
N ARG A 211 12.81 -10.49 1.69
CA ARG A 211 12.11 -10.34 0.41
C ARG A 211 10.75 -9.69 0.56
N GLN A 212 9.98 -10.08 1.57
CA GLN A 212 8.66 -9.52 1.83
C GLN A 212 8.72 -8.05 2.26
N MET A 213 9.82 -7.64 2.91
CA MET A 213 10.03 -6.24 3.30
C MET A 213 10.55 -5.35 2.17
N LEU A 214 10.90 -5.88 0.99
CA LEU A 214 11.40 -5.08 -0.15
C LEU A 214 10.49 -3.91 -0.57
N PRO A 215 9.14 -4.01 -0.52
CA PRO A 215 8.25 -2.88 -0.81
C PRO A 215 8.47 -1.66 0.10
N LEU A 216 9.12 -1.82 1.25
CA LEU A 216 9.50 -0.71 2.10
C LEU A 216 10.47 0.26 1.40
N ILE A 217 11.28 -0.21 0.46
CA ILE A 217 12.23 0.62 -0.30
C ILE A 217 11.49 1.68 -1.15
N PRO A 218 10.59 1.30 -2.09
CA PRO A 218 9.84 2.28 -2.88
C PRO A 218 8.88 3.12 -2.03
N ILE A 219 8.36 2.59 -0.92
CA ILE A 219 7.53 3.37 0.02
C ILE A 219 8.35 4.51 0.64
N SER A 220 9.49 4.18 1.24
CA SER A 220 10.38 5.18 1.86
C SER A 220 10.89 6.18 0.84
N ASP A 221 11.27 5.72 -0.35
CA ASP A 221 11.76 6.58 -1.42
C ASP A 221 10.68 7.58 -1.88
N TYR A 222 9.44 7.12 -2.05
CA TYR A 222 8.32 7.99 -2.39
C TYR A 222 8.06 9.05 -1.31
N LEU A 223 8.00 8.65 -0.03
CA LEU A 223 7.76 9.58 1.09
C LEU A 223 8.88 10.62 1.21
N ASP A 224 10.14 10.20 1.07
CA ASP A 224 11.30 11.10 1.07
C ASP A 224 11.26 12.09 -0.10
N GLN A 225 10.86 11.64 -1.29
CA GLN A 225 10.70 12.52 -2.46
C GLN A 225 9.55 13.51 -2.25
N LEU A 226 8.43 13.05 -1.72
CA LEU A 226 7.26 13.89 -1.42
C LEU A 226 7.61 15.00 -0.43
N GLN A 227 8.37 14.69 0.61
CA GLN A 227 8.83 15.67 1.59
C GLN A 227 9.90 16.61 0.99
N ARG A 228 11.01 16.07 0.48
CA ARG A 228 12.20 16.87 0.13
C ARG A 228 12.09 17.62 -1.19
N LYS A 229 11.45 17.03 -2.20
CA LYS A 229 11.39 17.62 -3.55
C LYS A 229 10.09 18.37 -3.81
N ALA A 230 9.00 17.92 -3.19
CA ALA A 230 7.66 18.39 -3.53
C ALA A 230 6.97 19.15 -2.40
N ASN A 231 7.56 19.25 -1.21
CA ASN A 231 6.96 19.90 -0.04
C ASN A 231 5.49 19.45 0.19
N PHE A 232 5.27 18.13 0.12
CA PHE A 232 3.96 17.50 0.24
C PHE A 232 2.96 17.80 -0.88
N ASP A 233 3.37 18.43 -1.98
CA ASP A 233 2.55 18.59 -3.17
C ASP A 233 2.66 17.40 -4.12
N PRO A 234 1.66 16.49 -4.20
CA PRO A 234 1.77 15.33 -5.08
C PRO A 234 1.79 15.70 -6.57
N ARG A 235 1.41 16.94 -6.94
CA ARG A 235 1.40 17.42 -8.33
C ARG A 235 2.80 17.72 -8.86
N CYS A 236 3.74 17.98 -7.94
CA CYS A 236 5.13 18.32 -8.24
C CYS A 236 6.03 17.09 -8.39
N LEU A 237 5.53 15.90 -8.05
CA LEU A 237 6.26 14.66 -8.27
C LEU A 237 6.09 14.19 -9.71
N ASP A 238 7.23 13.99 -10.39
CA ASP A 238 7.23 13.38 -11.71
C ASP A 238 6.66 11.96 -11.63
N SER A 239 5.84 11.60 -12.62
CA SER A 239 5.36 10.22 -12.76
C SER A 239 6.46 9.23 -13.16
N ARG A 240 7.70 9.70 -13.36
CA ARG A 240 8.84 8.84 -13.72
C ARG A 240 9.34 8.12 -12.47
N VAL A 241 9.24 6.80 -12.52
CA VAL A 241 9.87 5.91 -11.55
C VAL A 241 11.38 6.21 -11.53
N ASP A 242 11.96 6.40 -10.33
CA ASP A 242 13.42 6.48 -10.18
C ASP A 242 14.05 5.31 -10.94
N GLY A 243 14.81 5.61 -12.00
CA GLY A 243 15.38 4.60 -12.89
C GLY A 243 16.33 3.64 -12.17
N LEU A 244 16.85 4.04 -11.00
CA LEU A 244 17.71 3.23 -10.16
C LEU A 244 16.94 2.37 -9.15
N LEU A 245 15.65 2.61 -8.95
CA LEU A 245 14.83 1.88 -7.98
C LEU A 245 14.82 0.36 -8.22
N PRO A 246 14.69 -0.16 -9.46
CA PRO A 246 14.81 -1.60 -9.71
C PRO A 246 16.18 -2.16 -9.32
N LEU A 247 17.26 -1.40 -9.56
CA LEU A 247 18.61 -1.80 -9.18
C LEU A 247 18.80 -1.79 -7.67
N ARG A 248 18.26 -0.78 -6.97
CA ARG A 248 18.29 -0.69 -5.49
C ARG A 248 17.54 -1.86 -4.85
N ILE A 249 16.34 -2.20 -5.35
CA ILE A 249 15.57 -3.34 -4.87
C ILE A 249 16.33 -4.64 -5.13
N SER A 250 16.84 -4.84 -6.34
CA SER A 250 17.61 -6.04 -6.72
C SER A 250 18.87 -6.20 -5.87
N TRP A 251 19.59 -5.10 -5.64
CA TRP A 251 20.79 -5.06 -4.81
C TRP A 251 20.49 -5.39 -3.35
N GLN A 252 19.40 -4.86 -2.78
CA GLN A 252 18.98 -5.20 -1.43
C GLN A 252 18.54 -6.66 -1.32
N ALA A 253 17.78 -7.14 -2.30
CA ALA A 253 17.35 -8.53 -2.37
C ALA A 253 18.56 -9.49 -2.43
N TRP A 254 19.57 -9.14 -3.22
CA TRP A 254 20.82 -9.90 -3.33
C TRP A 254 21.61 -9.92 -2.02
N ARG A 255 21.72 -8.76 -1.34
CA ARG A 255 22.40 -8.66 -0.04
C ARG A 255 21.66 -9.39 1.09
N ASN A 256 20.40 -9.74 0.89
CA ASN A 256 19.55 -10.38 1.89
C ASN A 256 19.51 -9.62 3.23
N ARG A 257 19.44 -8.29 3.16
CA ARG A 257 19.35 -7.42 4.33
C ARG A 257 17.98 -6.75 4.37
N LEU A 258 17.48 -6.53 5.57
CA LEU A 258 16.27 -5.77 5.78
C LEU A 258 16.47 -4.32 5.32
N PRO A 259 15.49 -3.73 4.61
CA PRO A 259 15.54 -2.33 4.28
C PRO A 259 15.52 -1.48 5.54
N ARG A 260 16.25 -0.36 5.49
CA ARG A 260 16.09 0.69 6.49
C ARG A 260 14.77 1.39 6.17
N GLY A 261 13.99 1.69 7.22
CA GLY A 261 12.79 2.51 7.09
C GLY A 261 13.11 3.92 6.56
N PRO A 262 12.09 4.76 6.36
CA PRO A 262 12.31 6.12 5.91
C PRO A 262 13.13 6.90 6.96
N SER A 263 13.82 7.96 6.52
CA SER A 263 14.68 8.72 7.42
C SER A 263 13.86 9.42 8.50
N THR A 264 14.18 9.18 9.77
CA THR A 264 13.65 9.99 10.89
C THR A 264 14.24 11.39 10.75
N SER A 265 13.41 12.37 10.37
CA SER A 265 13.78 13.79 10.36
C SER A 265 13.47 14.40 11.72
#